data_AF-A0A9E5F1K1-F1
#
_entry.id   AF-A0A9E5F1K1-F1
#
_cell.length_a   1.000
_cell.length_b   1.000
_cell.length_c   1.000
_cell.angle_alpha   90.00
_cell.angle_beta   90.00
_cell.angle_gamma   90.00
#
_symmetry.space_group_name_H-M   'P 1'
#
loop_
_entity.id
_entity.type
_entity.pdbx_description
1 polymer ?
#
loop_
_entity_poly.entity_id
_entity_poly.type
_entity_poly.pdbx_seq_one_letter_code
_entity_poly.pdbx_strand_id
1 'polypeptide(L)' 'MEGMTELAEFTFELPVRRGAPNHLSGLVDVVSSPLYSTAVGLLMYGMKNQMGVQVRTHELGTVYEKMLTKMKGWLGEVF' A
#
# COMPACT_ATOMS: atom_id res chain seq x y z
N MET A 1 9.81 5.83 -12.91
CA MET A 1 10.32 6.91 -13.78
C MET A 1 11.81 6.64 -13.97
N GLU A 2 12.28 6.69 -15.20
CA GLU A 2 13.71 6.60 -15.52
C GLU A 2 14.44 7.82 -14.93
N GLY A 3 15.64 7.65 -14.39
CA GLY A 3 16.43 8.74 -13.82
C GLY A 3 16.07 9.17 -12.38
N MET A 4 14.99 8.65 -11.80
CA MET A 4 14.55 9.04 -10.44
C MET A 4 15.51 8.53 -9.35
N THR A 5 16.08 7.35 -9.53
CA THR A 5 16.98 6.77 -8.53
C THR A 5 18.31 7.52 -8.50
N GLU A 6 18.83 7.85 -9.68
CA GLU A 6 20.07 8.59 -9.90
C GLU A 6 19.99 10.00 -9.33
N LEU A 7 18.85 10.69 -9.54
CA LEU A 7 18.61 12.01 -8.93
C LEU A 7 18.57 11.93 -7.40
N ALA A 8 17.93 10.88 -6.86
CA ALA A 8 17.86 10.69 -5.41
C ALA A 8 19.25 10.42 -4.82
N GLU A 9 20.07 9.57 -5.45
CA GLU A 9 21.45 9.33 -5.01
C GLU A 9 22.29 10.60 -5.03
N PHE A 10 22.18 11.39 -6.09
CA PHE A 10 22.88 12.69 -6.18
C PHE A 10 22.43 13.67 -5.11
N THR A 11 21.13 13.74 -4.81
CA THR A 11 20.57 14.69 -3.83
C THR A 11 20.86 14.29 -2.39
N PHE A 12 20.75 13.00 -2.08
CA PHE A 12 20.88 12.50 -0.71
C PHE A 12 22.31 12.07 -0.34
N GLU A 13 23.24 12.02 -1.31
CA GLU A 13 24.63 11.56 -1.11
C GLU A 13 24.71 10.17 -0.45
N LEU A 14 23.71 9.33 -0.69
CA LEU A 14 23.53 8.02 -0.09
C LEU A 14 23.05 7.02 -1.16
N PRO A 15 23.34 5.72 -1.03
CA PRO A 15 22.86 4.71 -1.96
C PRO A 15 21.33 4.61 -1.91
N VAL A 16 20.68 4.71 -3.07
CA VAL A 16 19.22 4.62 -3.20
C VAL A 16 18.87 3.48 -4.14
N ARG A 17 17.79 2.76 -3.83
CA ARG A 17 17.27 1.70 -4.70
C ARG A 17 15.78 1.82 -4.87
N ARG A 18 15.29 1.41 -6.03
CA ARG A 18 13.86 1.29 -6.29
C ARG A 18 13.29 0.11 -5.49
N GLY A 19 12.34 0.40 -4.60
CA GLY A 19 11.61 -0.63 -3.86
C GLY A 19 10.57 -1.33 -4.73
N ALA A 20 10.42 -2.64 -4.55
CA ALA A 20 9.35 -3.46 -5.10
C ALA A 20 8.92 -4.48 -4.03
N PRO A 21 7.67 -4.97 -4.07
CA PRO A 21 7.20 -5.93 -3.09
C PRO A 21 7.95 -7.27 -3.23
N ASN A 22 8.43 -7.80 -2.10
CA ASN A 22 9.25 -9.01 -2.01
C ASN A 22 8.64 -10.02 -1.03
N HIS A 23 9.12 -11.27 -1.05
CA HIS A 23 8.65 -12.38 -0.19
C HIS A 23 7.21 -12.85 -0.50
N LEU A 24 6.86 -12.88 -1.78
CA LEU A 24 5.60 -13.38 -2.29
C LEU A 24 5.80 -14.78 -2.89
N SER A 25 4.78 -15.63 -2.82
CA SER A 25 4.74 -16.95 -3.46
C SER A 25 3.56 -17.00 -4.44
N GLY A 26 3.69 -17.75 -5.53
CA GLY A 26 2.65 -17.86 -6.57
C GLY A 26 2.89 -16.98 -7.79
N LEU A 27 1.89 -16.19 -8.21
CA LEU A 27 1.93 -15.33 -9.41
C LEU A 27 2.74 -14.04 -9.16
N VAL A 28 4.01 -14.20 -8.78
CA VAL A 28 4.91 -13.11 -8.37
C VAL A 28 5.25 -12.17 -9.54
N ASP A 29 5.24 -12.69 -10.76
CA ASP A 29 5.66 -11.96 -11.97
C ASP A 29 4.84 -10.69 -12.21
N VAL A 30 3.53 -10.73 -11.92
CA VAL A 30 2.61 -9.60 -12.15
C VAL A 30 2.79 -8.49 -11.11
N VAL A 31 3.11 -8.86 -9.87
CA VAL A 31 3.14 -7.93 -8.73
C VAL A 31 4.55 -7.42 -8.43
N SER A 32 5.57 -7.89 -9.15
CA SER A 32 6.99 -7.48 -9.06
C SER A 32 7.28 -6.04 -9.53
N SER A 33 6.29 -5.15 -9.47
CA SER A 33 6.40 -3.74 -9.83
C SER A 33 6.27 -2.85 -8.60
N PRO A 34 7.07 -1.76 -8.49
CA PRO A 34 6.95 -0.76 -7.42
C PRO A 34 5.53 -0.23 -7.22
N LEU A 35 4.72 -0.23 -8.30
CA LEU A 35 3.32 0.18 -8.30
C LEU A 35 2.45 -0.60 -7.31
N TYR A 36 2.77 -1.88 -7.06
CA TYR A 36 2.00 -2.74 -6.16
C TYR A 36 2.54 -2.76 -4.72
N SER A 37 3.61 -2.03 -4.42
CA SER A 37 4.28 -2.08 -3.11
C SER A 37 3.33 -1.75 -1.95
N THR A 38 2.48 -0.73 -2.11
CA THR A 38 1.54 -0.30 -1.07
C THR A 38 0.44 -1.32 -0.84
N ALA A 39 -0.20 -1.82 -1.91
CA ALA A 39 -1.29 -2.79 -1.81
C ALA A 39 -0.80 -4.10 -1.19
N VAL A 40 0.35 -4.61 -1.65
CA VAL A 40 0.98 -5.80 -1.07
C VAL A 40 1.37 -5.57 0.39
N GLY A 41 1.95 -4.41 0.72
CA GLY A 41 2.30 -4.06 2.09
C GLY A 41 1.10 -4.05 3.04
N LEU A 42 -0.04 -3.51 2.58
CA LEU A 42 -1.29 -3.50 3.35
C LEU A 42 -1.85 -4.91 3.57
N LEU A 43 -1.81 -5.76 2.54
CA LEU A 43 -2.23 -7.17 2.65
C LEU A 43 -1.35 -7.93 3.65
N MET A 44 -0.04 -7.82 3.52
CA MET A 44 0.93 -8.43 4.43
C MET A 44 0.76 -7.92 5.86
N TYR A 45 0.51 -6.62 6.02
CA TYR A 45 0.22 -6.01 7.33
C TYR A 45 -1.05 -6.59 7.94
N GLY A 46 -2.16 -6.65 7.20
CA GLY A 46 -3.42 -7.22 7.70
C GLY A 46 -3.31 -8.72 8.04
N MET A 47 -2.53 -9.48 7.26
CA MET A 47 -2.25 -10.88 7.55
C MET A 47 -1.39 -11.08 8.80
N LYS A 48 -0.39 -10.22 9.03
CA LYS A 48 0.53 -10.32 10.17
C LYS A 48 -0.09 -9.77 11.46
N ASN A 49 -0.80 -8.65 11.36
CA ASN A 49 -1.55 -8.05 12.45
C ASN A 49 -2.98 -8.62 12.44
N GLN A 50 -3.15 -9.93 12.70
CA GLN A 50 -4.44 -10.50 13.09
C GLN A 50 -4.94 -9.94 14.45
N MET A 51 -4.95 -8.62 14.61
CA MET A 51 -5.69 -7.92 15.63
C MET A 51 -7.18 -8.04 15.30
N GLY A 52 -7.74 -9.22 15.58
CA GLY A 52 -9.15 -9.38 15.95
C GLY A 52 -10.22 -8.97 14.95
N VAL A 53 -9.94 -8.78 13.66
CA VAL A 53 -11.02 -8.66 12.67
C VAL A 53 -11.47 -10.07 12.30
N GLN A 54 -12.30 -10.67 13.16
CA GLN A 54 -13.25 -11.68 12.71
C GLN A 54 -14.07 -11.03 11.60
N VAL A 55 -13.75 -11.32 10.34
CA VAL A 55 -14.59 -10.92 9.21
C VAL A 55 -15.90 -11.68 9.35
N ARG A 56 -16.82 -11.12 10.13
CA ARG A 56 -18.22 -11.52 10.12
C ARG A 56 -18.75 -11.00 8.80
N THR A 57 -19.14 -11.91 7.92
CA THR A 57 -19.65 -11.69 6.56
C THR A 57 -20.83 -10.70 6.47
N HIS A 58 -21.34 -10.20 7.60
CA HIS A 58 -22.40 -9.20 7.67
C HIS A 58 -21.91 -7.73 7.65
N GLU A 59 -20.60 -7.45 7.78
CA GLU A 59 -20.07 -6.09 7.97
C GLU A 59 -19.44 -5.42 6.74
N LEU A 60 -19.39 -6.10 5.58
CA LEU A 60 -18.74 -5.55 4.38
C LEU A 60 -19.36 -4.21 3.95
N GLY A 61 -20.68 -4.05 3.99
CA GLY A 61 -21.36 -2.79 3.66
C GLY A 61 -20.96 -1.64 4.59
N THR A 62 -20.85 -1.91 5.89
CA THR A 62 -20.53 -0.93 6.93
C THR A 62 -19.09 -0.43 6.84
N VAL A 63 -18.15 -1.26 6.37
CA VAL A 63 -16.75 -0.87 6.18
C VAL A 63 -16.60 0.07 4.97
N TYR A 64 -17.30 -0.21 3.86
CA TYR A 64 -17.30 0.68 2.69
C TYR A 64 -17.89 2.06 3.03
N GLU A 65 -18.99 2.11 3.78
CA GLU A 65 -19.59 3.37 4.23
C GLU A 65 -18.65 4.19 5.13
N LYS A 66 -17.95 3.51 6.06
CA LYS A 66 -16.97 4.16 6.94
C LYS A 66 -15.77 4.71 6.16
N MET A 67 -15.31 4.01 5.13
CA MET A 67 -14.22 4.48 4.27
C MET A 67 -14.65 5.68 3.41
N LEU A 68 -15.83 5.64 2.81
CA LEU A 68 -16.38 6.78 2.03
C LEU A 68 -16.56 8.03 2.88
N THR A 69 -16.99 7.87 4.13
CA THR A 69 -17.17 9.00 5.06
C THR A 69 -15.84 9.65 5.43
N LYS A 70 -14.79 8.85 5.68
CA LYS A 70 -13.44 9.39 5.93
C LYS A 70 -12.86 10.10 4.71
N MET A 71 -13.05 9.56 3.51
CA MET A 71 -12.56 10.18 2.28
C MET A 71 -13.27 11.52 1.98
N LYS A 72 -14.59 11.60 2.21
CA LYS A 72 -15.34 12.84 2.06
C LYS A 72 -14.90 13.90 3.06
N GLY A 73 -14.63 13.51 4.31
CA GLY A 73 -14.10 14.41 5.33
C GLY A 73 -12.72 14.97 4.93
N TRP A 74 -11.81 14.09 4.51
CA TRP A 74 -10.48 14.50 4.05
C TRP A 74 -10.54 15.43 2.83
N LEU A 75 -11.41 15.15 1.85
CA LEU A 75 -11.60 16.04 0.69
C LEU A 75 -12.16 17.41 1.08
N GLY A 76 -13.04 17.48 2.08
CA GLY A 76 -13.57 18.75 2.59
C GLY A 76 -12.61 19.53 3.49
N GLU A 77 -11.51 18.91 3.96
CA GLU A 77 -10.43 19.58 4.69
C GLU A 77 -9.31 20.10 3.77
N VAL A 78 -9.14 19.46 2.60
CA VAL A 78 -8.05 19.76 1.66
C VAL A 78 -8.44 20.80 0.59
N PHE A 79 -9.74 20.98 0.36
CA PHE A 79 -10.32 22.00 -0.52
C PHE A 79 -11.20 22.97 0.26
#